data_AF-C1IDE0-F1
#
_entry.id   AF-C1IDE0-F1
#
_cell.length_a   1.000
_cell.length_b   1.000
_cell.length_c   1.000
_cell.angle_alpha   90.00
_cell.angle_beta   90.00
_cell.angle_gamma   90.00
#
_symmetry.space_group_name_H-M   'P 1'
#
loop_
_entity.id
_entity.type
_entity.pdbx_description
1 polymer ?
#
loop_
_entity_poly.entity_id
_entity_poly.type
_entity_poly.pdbx_seq_one_letter_code
_entity_poly.pdbx_strand_id
1 'polypeptide(L)' 'MCTEPGCGMIFTNKNLMRCHMRWHGEVTEYKCDWTDCEMAFETKHALEEHMRSHTGERPY' A
#
# COMPACT_ATOMS: atom_id res chain seq x y z
N MET A 1 1.97 5.90 -17.67
CA MET A 1 2.54 4.71 -18.33
C MET A 1 2.96 3.76 -17.23
N CYS A 2 2.65 2.48 -17.35
CA CYS A 2 3.07 1.48 -16.39
C CYS A 2 4.60 1.41 -16.33
N THR A 3 5.16 1.31 -15.12
CA THR A 3 6.61 1.26 -14.84
C THR A 3 7.15 -0.16 -14.75
N GLU A 4 6.26 -1.16 -14.78
CA GLU A 4 6.63 -2.56 -14.64
C GLU A 4 7.33 -3.10 -15.90
N PRO A 5 8.48 -3.79 -15.74
CA PRO A 5 9.21 -4.37 -16.86
C PRO A 5 8.33 -5.34 -17.66
N GLY A 6 8.09 -5.02 -18.93
CA GLY A 6 7.25 -5.83 -19.82
C GLY A 6 5.76 -5.45 -19.83
N CYS A 7 5.33 -4.48 -19.02
CA CYS A 7 3.97 -3.94 -19.10
C CYS A 7 3.92 -2.66 -19.94
N GLY A 8 3.37 -2.76 -21.15
CA GLY A 8 3.21 -1.63 -22.09
C GLY A 8 1.94 -0.79 -21.88
N MET A 9 1.23 -0.96 -20.76
CA MET A 9 -0.07 -0.32 -20.56
C MET A 9 0.05 1.17 -20.24
N ILE A 10 -0.75 1.99 -20.93
CA ILE A 10 -0.79 3.44 -20.74
C ILE A 10 -2.15 3.84 -20.19
N PHE A 11 -2.14 4.49 -19.04
CA PHE A 11 -3.33 5.02 -18.39
C PHE A 11 -3.28 6.55 -18.41
N THR A 12 -4.40 7.17 -18.76
CA THR A 12 -4.59 8.63 -18.74
C THR A 12 -4.99 9.15 -17.36
N ASN A 13 -5.52 8.26 -16.50
CA ASN A 13 -5.95 8.57 -15.15
C ASN A 13 -5.05 7.86 -14.13
N LYS A 14 -4.55 8.62 -13.14
CA LYS A 14 -3.75 8.09 -12.01
C LYS A 14 -4.50 7.03 -11.22
N ASN A 15 -5.83 7.13 -11.07
CA ASN A 15 -6.63 6.13 -10.37
C ASN A 15 -6.64 4.79 -11.12
N LEU A 16 -6.79 4.81 -12.44
CA LEU A 16 -6.75 3.59 -13.26
C LEU A 16 -5.37 2.96 -13.23
N MET A 17 -4.31 3.78 -13.32
CA MET A 17 -2.94 3.33 -13.20
C MET A 17 -2.68 2.67 -11.84
N ARG A 18 -3.15 3.28 -10.74
CA ARG A 18 -3.02 2.74 -9.38
C ARG A 18 -3.76 1.40 -9.23
N CYS A 19 -5.00 1.29 -9.72
CA CYS A 19 -5.72 0.01 -9.70
C CYS A 19 -4.99 -1.06 -10.52
N HIS A 20 -4.40 -0.68 -11.65
CA HIS A 20 -3.61 -1.58 -12.48
C HIS A 20 -2.33 -2.06 -11.79
N MET A 21 -1.61 -1.17 -11.08
CA MET A 21 -0.42 -1.56 -10.32
C MET A 21 -0.71 -2.57 -9.22
N ARG A 22 -1.94 -2.61 -8.68
CA ARG A 22 -2.34 -3.67 -7.74
C ARG A 22 -2.26 -5.08 -8.34
N TRP A 23 -2.40 -5.19 -9.66
CA TRP A 23 -2.28 -6.48 -10.35
C TRP A 23 -0.83 -6.89 -10.57
N HIS A 24 0.10 -5.94 -10.61
CA HIS A 24 1.53 -6.20 -10.73
C HIS A 24 2.21 -6.58 -9.42
N GLY A 25 1.54 -6.40 -8.28
CA GLY A 25 2.08 -6.78 -6.96
C GLY A 25 2.83 -5.65 -6.26
N GLU A 26 3.08 -4.51 -6.91
CA GLU A 26 3.54 -3.29 -6.24
C GLU A 26 2.35 -2.46 -5.76
N VAL A 27 1.61 -2.97 -4.78
CA VAL A 27 0.56 -2.22 -4.10
C VAL A 27 1.19 -1.20 -3.15
N THR A 28 2.00 -0.26 -3.67
CA THR A 28 2.40 1.00 -2.99
C THR A 28 2.53 0.84 -1.46
N GLU A 29 3.32 -0.14 -1.03
CA GLU A 29 3.06 -0.80 0.26
C GLU A 29 3.47 0.12 1.41
N TYR A 30 2.48 0.61 2.15
CA TYR A 30 2.72 1.13 3.49
C TYR A 30 2.89 -0.08 4.40
N LYS A 31 4.13 -0.55 4.53
CA LYS A 31 4.47 -1.69 5.37
C LYS A 31 4.43 -1.30 6.83
N CYS A 32 3.99 -2.22 7.67
CA CYS A 32 4.20 -2.11 9.09
C CYS A 32 5.70 -2.22 9.39
N ASP A 33 6.23 -1.25 10.13
CA ASP A 33 7.64 -1.25 10.55
C ASP A 33 7.88 -2.10 11.83
N TRP A 34 6.87 -2.83 12.30
CA TRP A 34 6.97 -3.66 13.51
C TRP A 34 7.60 -5.02 13.19
N THR A 35 8.63 -5.42 13.93
CA THR A 35 9.49 -6.58 13.62
C THR A 35 8.75 -7.91 13.52
N ASP A 36 7.65 -8.07 14.25
CA ASP A 36 6.79 -9.27 14.22
C ASP A 36 5.51 -9.09 13.37
N CYS A 37 5.42 -8.04 12.55
CA CYS A 37 4.25 -7.74 11.74
C CYS A 37 4.61 -7.48 10.28
N GLU A 38 4.23 -8.41 9.41
CA GLU A 38 4.47 -8.31 7.96
C GLU A 38 3.26 -7.76 7.20
N MET A 39 2.40 -6.97 7.87
CA MET A 39 1.21 -6.40 7.21
C MET A 39 1.58 -5.21 6.31
N ALA A 40 1.03 -5.22 5.10
CA ALA A 40 1.16 -4.13 4.13
C ALA A 40 -0.21 -3.54 3.80
N PHE A 41 -0.26 -2.21 3.68
CA PHE A 41 -1.49 -1.47 3.43
C PHE A 41 -1.41 -0.64 2.15
N GLU A 42 -2.53 -0.52 1.45
CA GLU A 42 -2.61 0.27 0.22
C GLU A 42 -2.65 1.79 0.46
N THR A 43 -2.86 2.20 1.72
CA THR A 43 -2.96 3.62 2.11
C THR A 43 -2.26 3.88 3.43
N LYS A 44 -1.69 5.08 3.56
CA LYS A 44 -1.04 5.54 4.79
C LYS A 44 -2.01 5.53 5.98
N HIS A 45 -3.27 5.91 5.76
CA HIS A 45 -4.29 5.95 6.81
C HIS A 45 -4.56 4.57 7.41
N ALA A 46 -4.65 3.54 6.56
CA ALA A 46 -4.84 2.16 7.02
C ALA A 46 -3.62 1.64 7.79
N LEU A 47 -2.39 2.00 7.38
CA LEU A 47 -1.19 1.73 8.16
C LEU A 47 -1.23 2.45 9.52
N GLU A 48 -1.57 3.74 9.55
CA GLU A 48 -1.63 4.53 10.80
C GLU A 48 -2.68 3.98 11.78
N GLU A 49 -3.83 3.50 11.32
CA GLU A 49 -4.80 2.80 12.17
C GLU A 49 -4.25 1.47 12.67
N HIS A 50 -3.62 0.69 11.80
CA HIS A 50 -3.00 -0.58 12.17
C HIS A 50 -1.89 -0.40 13.22
N MET A 51 -1.04 0.63 13.11
CA MET A 51 0.03 0.89 14.07
C MET A 51 -0.50 1.13 15.50
N ARG A 52 -1.72 1.67 15.65
CA ARG A 52 -2.36 1.83 16.97
C ARG A 52 -2.66 0.49 17.66
N SER A 53 -2.81 -0.59 16.88
CA SER A 53 -3.00 -1.94 17.44
C SER A 53 -1.73 -2.50 18.07
N HIS A 54 -0.55 -2.08 17.59
CA HIS A 54 0.75 -2.50 18.14
C HIS A 54 1.15 -1.73 19.38
N THR A 55 0.98 -0.40 19.37
CA THR A 55 1.39 0.45 20.50
C THR A 55 0.48 0.27 21.71
N GLY A 56 -0.70 -0.35 21.53
CA GLY A 56 -1.67 -0.53 22.61
C GLY A 56 -2.15 0.80 23.21
N GLU A 57 -1.88 1.92 22.53
CA GLU A 57 -2.35 3.24 22.93
C GLU A 57 -3.86 3.27 22.74
N ARG A 58 -4.57 2.86 23.79
CA ARG A 58 -5.95 3.27 24.03
C ARG A 58 -5.97 4.81 24.02
N PRO A 59 -6.67 5.49 23.09
CA PRO A 59 -7.01 6.88 23.31
C PRO A 59 -8.25 6.91 24.21
N TYR A 60 -8.07 6.59 25.50
CA TYR A 60 -8.83 7.13 26.64
C TYR A 60 -8.32 6.58 27.98
#